data_AF-A0A1V5GT77-F1
#
_entry.id   AF-A0A1V5GT77-F1
#
_cell.length_a   1.000
_cell.length_b   1.000
_cell.length_c   1.000
_cell.angle_alpha   90.00
_cell.angle_beta   90.00
_cell.angle_gamma   90.00
#
_symmetry.space_group_name_H-M   'P 1'
#
loop_
_entity.id
_entity.type
_entity.pdbx_description
1 polymer ?
#
loop_
_entity_poly.entity_id
_entity_poly.type
_entity_poly.pdbx_seq_one_letter_code
_entity_poly.pdbx_strand_id
1 'polypeptide(L)'
;MPLGISSNEVWSRAQANTKSRSEQKNDSYKWIEGKNASRALLTEGTEIIQIADRQADIFTFLYECISDGFSFLVRSKTNRIITISTDSDAKKEMLYEYMDNQPIIYTDQLSIESNSKRKAANFKVDIRKGRVVLSSPASRTRNMDAKKPRQLEVNAILEPRRQK
;
A
#
# COMPACT_ATOMS: atom_id res chain seq x y z
N MET A 1 -20.53 -11.36 6.39
CA MET A 1 -20.75 -12.32 5.28
C MET A 1 -19.83 -11.95 4.13
N PRO A 2 -19.05 -12.87 3.56
CA PRO A 2 -18.30 -12.60 2.33
C PRO A 2 -19.27 -12.44 1.14
N LEU A 3 -19.02 -11.46 0.26
CA LEU A 3 -19.88 -11.18 -0.90
C LEU A 3 -19.55 -12.02 -2.15
N GLY A 4 -18.41 -12.71 -2.14
CA GLY A 4 -17.92 -13.51 -3.26
C GLY A 4 -16.54 -13.06 -3.74
N ILE A 5 -16.10 -13.63 -4.86
CA ILE A 5 -14.83 -13.31 -5.52
C ILE A 5 -15.12 -12.34 -6.66
N SER A 6 -14.50 -11.16 -6.66
CA SER A 6 -14.66 -10.17 -7.73
C SER A 6 -13.85 -10.53 -8.97
N SER A 7 -12.60 -10.96 -8.79
CA SER A 7 -11.68 -11.29 -9.87
C SER A 7 -10.71 -12.38 -9.45
N ASN A 8 -10.38 -13.29 -10.36
CA ASN A 8 -9.33 -14.28 -10.17
C ASN A 8 -8.47 -14.37 -11.45
N GLU A 9 -7.16 -14.32 -11.28
CA GLU A 9 -6.20 -14.45 -12.38
C GLU A 9 -5.26 -15.61 -12.08
N VAL A 10 -5.20 -16.58 -13.00
CA VAL A 10 -4.31 -17.74 -12.92
C VAL A 10 -3.22 -17.58 -13.97
N TRP A 11 -1.98 -17.66 -13.52
CA TRP A 11 -0.81 -17.46 -14.38
C TRP A 11 0.34 -18.36 -13.92
N SER A 12 1.29 -18.62 -14.81
CA SER A 12 2.53 -19.33 -14.51
C SER A 12 3.72 -18.53 -15.02
N ARG A 13 4.87 -18.66 -14.34
CA ARG A 13 6.12 -18.12 -14.87
C ARG A 13 6.56 -18.99 -16.05
N ALA A 14 6.81 -18.36 -17.20
CA ALA A 14 7.56 -19.04 -18.25
C ALA A 14 8.94 -19.44 -17.70
N GLN A 15 9.37 -20.67 -18.01
CA GLN A 15 10.70 -21.14 -17.66
C GLN A 15 11.73 -20.20 -18.30
N ALA A 16 12.63 -19.65 -17.48
CA ALA A 16 13.52 -18.59 -17.91
C ALA A 16 14.52 -19.10 -18.96
N ASN A 17 14.26 -18.86 -20.24
CA ASN A 17 15.34 -18.74 -21.21
C ASN A 17 16.05 -17.41 -20.91
N THR A 18 17.35 -17.50 -20.62
CA THR A 18 18.25 -16.45 -20.10
C THR A 18 18.35 -15.17 -20.95
N LYS A 19 17.54 -14.99 -22.00
CA LYS A 19 17.64 -13.90 -22.97
C LYS A 19 16.46 -12.92 -23.02
N SER A 20 15.32 -13.14 -22.35
CA SER A 20 14.20 -12.17 -22.37
C SER A 20 13.68 -11.79 -20.98
N ARG A 21 14.54 -11.16 -20.16
CA ARG A 21 14.10 -10.44 -18.95
C ARG A 21 13.17 -9.25 -19.26
N SER A 22 13.07 -8.85 -20.53
CA SER A 22 12.32 -7.69 -21.00
C SER A 22 10.79 -7.89 -21.04
N GLU A 23 10.29 -9.11 -21.09
CA GLU A 23 8.85 -9.39 -21.28
C GLU A 23 8.14 -9.87 -20.00
N GLN A 24 8.86 -10.12 -18.91
CA GLN A 24 8.23 -10.47 -17.64
C GLN A 24 7.55 -9.24 -17.05
N LYS A 25 6.21 -9.18 -17.19
CA LYS A 25 5.36 -8.30 -16.38
C LYS A 25 5.77 -8.46 -14.92
N ASN A 26 6.11 -7.35 -14.28
CA ASN A 26 6.46 -7.32 -12.87
C ASN A 26 5.24 -7.80 -12.07
N ASP A 27 5.42 -8.75 -11.16
CA ASP A 27 4.31 -9.34 -10.39
C ASP A 27 3.52 -8.29 -9.60
N SER A 28 4.17 -7.18 -9.24
CA SER A 28 3.50 -6.06 -8.58
C SER A 28 2.41 -5.39 -9.43
N TYR A 29 2.45 -5.55 -10.77
CA TYR A 29 1.43 -5.01 -11.67
C TYR A 29 0.09 -5.76 -11.58
N LYS A 30 0.09 -6.98 -11.05
CA LYS A 30 -1.12 -7.78 -10.88
C LYS A 30 -2.12 -7.14 -9.92
N TRP A 31 -1.64 -6.33 -8.96
CA TRP A 31 -2.50 -5.53 -8.09
C TRP A 31 -3.33 -4.50 -8.88
N ILE A 32 -2.74 -3.92 -9.92
CA ILE A 32 -3.42 -2.98 -10.82
C ILE A 32 -4.44 -3.72 -11.69
N GLU A 33 -4.06 -4.87 -12.23
CA GLU A 33 -4.96 -5.71 -13.06
C GLU A 33 -6.19 -6.18 -12.26
N GLY A 34 -6.00 -6.70 -11.04
CA GLY A 34 -7.10 -7.10 -10.15
C GLY A 34 -8.01 -5.94 -9.73
N LYS A 35 -7.44 -4.76 -9.46
CA LYS A 35 -8.21 -3.53 -9.19
C LYS A 35 -9.06 -3.15 -10.40
N ASN A 36 -8.49 -3.14 -11.60
CA ASN A 36 -9.19 -2.79 -12.83
C ASN A 36 -10.31 -3.79 -13.16
N ALA A 37 -10.06 -5.09 -12.96
CA ALA A 37 -11.08 -6.12 -13.11
C ALA A 37 -12.23 -5.91 -12.12
N SER A 38 -11.92 -5.59 -10.86
CA SER A 38 -12.94 -5.26 -9.85
C SER A 38 -13.73 -4.01 -10.23
N ARG A 39 -13.08 -2.95 -10.73
CA ARG A 39 -13.75 -1.73 -11.19
C ARG A 39 -14.75 -1.99 -12.32
N ALA A 40 -14.38 -2.83 -13.28
CA ALA A 40 -15.22 -3.11 -14.45
C ALA A 40 -16.53 -3.85 -14.11
N LEU A 41 -16.59 -4.52 -12.96
CA LEU A 41 -17.75 -5.32 -12.53
C LEU A 41 -18.68 -4.57 -11.58
N LEU A 42 -18.23 -3.47 -11.00
CA LEU A 42 -18.96 -2.78 -9.94
C LEU A 42 -19.71 -1.58 -10.51
N THR A 43 -20.96 -1.43 -10.08
CA THR A 43 -21.85 -0.35 -10.51
C THR A 43 -21.34 1.01 -10.06
N GLU A 44 -21.66 2.05 -10.82
CA GLU A 44 -21.40 3.43 -10.43
C GLU A 44 -22.07 3.72 -9.07
N GLY A 45 -21.33 4.35 -8.16
CA GLY A 45 -21.77 4.63 -6.80
C GLY A 45 -21.43 3.55 -5.75
N THR A 46 -20.84 2.41 -6.14
CA THR A 46 -20.31 1.45 -5.17
C THR A 46 -19.03 1.99 -4.51
N GLU A 47 -19.04 2.11 -3.18
CA GLU A 47 -17.83 2.44 -2.41
C GLU A 47 -16.88 1.24 -2.38
N ILE A 48 -15.64 1.44 -2.81
CA ILE A 48 -14.62 0.38 -2.91
C ILE A 48 -13.45 0.73 -2.01
N ILE A 49 -13.12 -0.19 -1.11
CA ILE A 49 -11.92 -0.13 -0.26
C ILE A 49 -10.98 -1.27 -0.65
N GLN A 50 -9.86 -0.95 -1.30
CA GLN A 50 -8.83 -1.91 -1.67
C GLN A 50 -7.94 -2.24 -0.46
N ILE A 51 -8.03 -3.47 0.06
CA ILE A 51 -7.19 -3.93 1.18
C ILE A 51 -6.09 -4.83 0.63
N ALA A 52 -4.82 -4.45 0.83
CA ALA A 52 -3.70 -5.19 0.29
C ALA A 52 -2.47 -5.21 1.20
N ASP A 53 -1.61 -6.21 0.97
CA ASP A 53 -0.42 -6.46 1.78
C ASP A 53 0.79 -5.60 1.33
N ARG A 54 1.98 -5.97 1.83
CA ARG A 54 3.24 -5.25 1.55
C ARG A 54 3.64 -5.28 0.07
N GLN A 55 3.11 -6.18 -0.74
CA GLN A 55 3.46 -6.24 -2.16
C GLN A 55 2.74 -5.16 -2.98
N ALA A 56 1.58 -4.69 -2.52
CA ALA A 56 0.83 -3.61 -3.13
C ALA A 56 1.34 -2.20 -2.73
N ASP A 57 2.35 -2.10 -1.86
CA ASP A 57 3.01 -0.84 -1.51
C ASP A 57 3.87 -0.32 -2.69
N ILE A 58 3.20 0.04 -3.78
CA ILE A 58 3.78 0.62 -4.99
C ILE A 58 3.05 1.92 -5.31
N PHE A 59 3.82 2.97 -5.66
CA PHE A 59 3.27 4.32 -5.88
C PHE A 59 2.16 4.32 -6.94
N THR A 60 2.39 3.58 -8.03
CA THR A 60 1.47 3.45 -9.17
C THR A 60 0.10 2.91 -8.77
N PHE A 61 0.05 1.91 -7.87
CA PHE A 61 -1.20 1.33 -7.38
C PHE A 61 -1.97 2.30 -6.48
N LEU A 62 -1.27 2.95 -5.54
CA LEU A 62 -1.88 3.94 -4.65
C LEU A 62 -2.46 5.12 -5.44
N TYR A 63 -1.71 5.62 -6.42
CA TYR A 63 -2.18 6.67 -7.32
C TYR A 63 -3.43 6.25 -8.10
N GLU A 64 -3.43 5.05 -8.67
CA GLU A 64 -4.58 4.57 -9.44
C GLU A 64 -5.82 4.32 -8.59
N CYS A 65 -5.67 3.94 -7.31
CA CYS A 65 -6.80 3.87 -6.40
C CYS A 65 -7.42 5.27 -6.22
N ILE A 66 -6.60 6.28 -5.91
CA ILE A 66 -7.08 7.65 -5.70
C ILE A 66 -7.69 8.23 -6.99
N SER A 67 -7.02 8.04 -8.13
CA SER A 67 -7.49 8.50 -9.44
C SER A 67 -8.82 7.89 -9.84
N ASP A 68 -9.15 6.70 -9.32
CA ASP A 68 -10.39 5.99 -9.60
C ASP A 68 -11.47 6.25 -8.55
N GLY A 69 -11.19 7.09 -7.55
CA GLY A 69 -12.10 7.37 -6.43
C GLY A 69 -12.18 6.22 -5.41
N PHE A 70 -11.22 5.29 -5.42
CA PHE A 70 -11.19 4.17 -4.50
C PHE A 70 -10.45 4.54 -3.21
N SER A 71 -11.00 4.10 -2.09
CA SER A 71 -10.31 4.05 -0.81
C SER A 71 -9.36 2.84 -0.78
N PHE A 72 -8.35 2.87 0.08
CA PHE A 72 -7.43 1.73 0.23
C PHE A 72 -6.84 1.64 1.63
N LEU A 73 -6.47 0.42 2.02
CA LEU A 73 -5.64 0.11 3.18
C LEU A 73 -4.50 -0.80 2.72
N VAL A 74 -3.31 -0.22 2.58
CA VAL A 74 -2.13 -0.93 2.07
C VAL A 74 -1.06 -0.97 3.16
N ARG A 75 -0.59 -2.17 3.48
CA ARG A 75 0.49 -2.33 4.47
C ARG A 75 1.80 -1.80 3.90
N SER A 76 2.39 -0.80 4.56
CA SER A 76 3.67 -0.26 4.13
C SER A 76 4.80 -1.31 4.15
N LYS A 77 5.58 -1.34 3.08
CA LYS A 77 6.79 -2.16 2.90
C LYS A 77 8.04 -1.32 3.11
N THR A 78 8.07 -0.13 2.51
CA THR A 78 9.27 0.69 2.42
C THR A 78 9.15 1.92 3.30
N ASN A 79 10.24 2.29 3.96
CA ASN A 79 10.32 3.59 4.61
C ASN A 79 10.47 4.68 3.53
N ARG A 80 9.35 5.28 3.14
CA ARG A 80 9.26 6.22 2.01
C ARG A 80 9.75 7.60 2.44
N ILE A 81 10.35 8.33 1.51
CA ILE A 81 10.56 9.76 1.67
C ILE A 81 9.20 10.45 1.49
N ILE A 82 8.85 11.28 2.46
CA ILE A 82 7.61 12.06 2.49
C ILE A 82 7.89 13.55 2.64
N THR A 83 6.89 14.36 2.31
CA THR A 83 6.79 15.77 2.72
C THR A 83 5.48 15.99 3.48
N ILE A 84 5.41 17.05 4.29
CA ILE A 84 4.22 17.40 5.09
C ILE A 84 3.25 18.29 4.29
N SER A 85 3.74 18.99 3.27
CA SER A 85 2.95 19.73 2.29
C SER A 85 3.42 19.45 0.87
N THR A 86 2.65 19.91 -0.11
CA THR A 86 2.97 19.87 -1.54
C THR A 86 3.90 21.00 -1.99
N ASP A 87 4.31 21.89 -1.08
CA ASP A 87 5.15 23.04 -1.40
C ASP A 87 6.55 22.61 -1.85
N SER A 88 7.15 23.37 -2.76
CA SER A 88 8.48 23.07 -3.32
C SER A 88 9.59 23.02 -2.27
N ASP A 89 9.46 23.79 -1.19
CA ASP A 89 10.43 23.88 -0.10
C ASP A 89 10.07 23.00 1.10
N ALA A 90 9.07 22.13 0.96
CA ALA A 90 8.63 21.27 2.05
C ALA A 90 9.76 20.34 2.52
N LYS A 91 9.99 20.34 3.83
CA LYS A 91 11.00 19.48 4.46
C LYS A 91 10.70 18.00 4.17
N LYS A 92 11.73 17.29 3.71
CA LYS A 92 11.68 15.85 3.49
C LYS A 92 11.99 15.11 4.78
N GLU A 93 11.20 14.08 5.08
CA GLU A 93 11.39 13.19 6.22
C GLU A 93 11.10 11.74 5.79
N MET A 94 11.57 10.78 6.57
CA MET A 94 11.24 9.37 6.36
C MET A 94 9.91 9.03 7.05
N LEU A 95 9.06 8.26 6.35
CA LEU A 95 7.68 7.98 6.76
C LEU A 95 7.59 7.42 8.17
N TYR A 96 8.42 6.43 8.51
CA TYR A 96 8.30 5.73 9.78
C TYR A 96 8.71 6.62 10.95
N GLU A 97 9.75 7.42 10.79
CA GLU A 97 10.28 8.37 11.76
C GLU A 97 9.26 9.49 12.02
N TYR A 98 8.66 10.05 10.95
CA TYR A 98 7.57 11.00 11.07
C TYR A 98 6.37 10.43 11.83
N MET A 99 6.00 9.18 11.53
CA MET A 99 4.87 8.50 12.16
C MET A 99 5.12 8.13 13.62
N ASP A 100 6.34 7.75 13.99
CA ASP A 100 6.74 7.47 15.37
C ASP A 100 6.59 8.73 16.26
N ASN A 101 6.74 9.93 15.67
CA ASN A 101 6.60 11.21 16.35
C ASN A 101 5.16 11.77 16.40
N GLN A 102 4.19 11.16 15.70
CA GLN A 102 2.79 11.61 15.75
C GLN A 102 2.15 11.27 17.10
N PRO A 103 1.21 12.05 17.66
CA PRO A 103 0.56 11.70 18.93
C PRO A 103 -0.18 10.36 18.85
N ILE A 104 -0.21 9.63 19.97
CA ILE A 104 -1.05 8.44 20.12
C ILE A 104 -2.51 8.93 20.14
N ILE A 105 -3.30 8.47 19.19
CA ILE A 105 -4.73 8.83 19.09
C ILE A 105 -5.64 7.78 19.74
N TYR A 106 -5.15 6.55 19.90
CA TYR A 106 -5.88 5.46 20.49
C TYR A 106 -4.92 4.38 21.01
N THR A 107 -5.32 3.65 22.03
CA THR A 107 -4.58 2.50 22.56
C THR A 107 -5.56 1.35 22.70
N ASP A 108 -5.19 0.19 22.18
CA ASP A 108 -5.95 -1.06 22.25
C ASP A 108 -5.15 -2.17 22.94
N GLN A 109 -5.84 -3.24 23.34
CA GLN A 109 -5.25 -4.50 23.76
C GLN A 109 -5.65 -5.62 22.81
N LEU A 110 -4.70 -6.08 22.02
CA LEU A 110 -4.88 -7.22 21.12
C LEU A 110 -4.52 -8.51 21.83
N SER A 111 -5.50 -9.38 22.05
CA SER A 111 -5.24 -10.76 22.47
C SER A 111 -5.04 -11.64 21.24
N ILE A 112 -3.88 -12.28 21.15
CA ILE A 112 -3.63 -13.27 20.09
C ILE A 112 -3.52 -14.65 20.72
N GLU A 113 -4.48 -15.51 20.38
CA GLU A 113 -4.55 -16.89 20.84
C GLU A 113 -3.31 -17.71 20.49
N SER A 114 -3.11 -18.81 21.22
CA SER A 114 -2.06 -19.77 20.93
C SER A 114 -2.35 -20.55 19.66
N ASN A 115 -1.31 -20.97 18.96
CA ASN A 115 -1.38 -22.02 17.96
C ASN A 115 -0.25 -23.05 18.19
N SER A 116 -0.17 -24.08 17.36
CA SER A 116 0.81 -25.16 17.49
C SER A 116 2.28 -24.69 17.53
N LYS A 117 2.58 -23.46 17.09
CA LYS A 117 3.93 -22.88 17.02
C LYS A 117 4.13 -21.66 17.91
N ARG A 118 3.08 -21.10 18.54
CA ARG A 118 3.15 -19.82 19.26
C ARG A 118 2.20 -19.83 20.46
N LYS A 119 2.70 -19.40 21.63
CA LYS A 119 1.89 -19.20 22.83
C LYS A 119 0.94 -18.01 22.68
N ALA A 120 -0.16 -18.06 23.43
CA ALA A 120 -1.08 -16.93 23.56
C ALA A 120 -0.34 -15.73 24.17
N ALA A 121 -0.68 -14.52 23.71
CA ALA A 121 -0.08 -13.30 24.20
C ALA A 121 -1.04 -12.12 24.04
N ASN A 122 -1.00 -11.19 25.00
CA ASN A 122 -1.69 -9.91 24.93
C ASN A 122 -0.69 -8.84 24.55
N PHE A 123 -1.06 -7.98 23.60
CA PHE A 123 -0.24 -6.89 23.12
C PHE A 123 -0.96 -5.58 23.36
N LYS A 124 -0.27 -4.61 23.95
CA LYS A 124 -0.70 -3.23 23.90
C LYS A 124 -0.39 -2.66 22.53
N VAL A 125 -1.38 -2.09 21.88
CA VAL A 125 -1.30 -1.54 20.53
C VAL A 125 -1.64 -0.07 20.57
N ASP A 126 -0.66 0.80 20.29
CA ASP A 126 -0.88 2.23 20.19
C ASP A 126 -1.16 2.60 18.72
N ILE A 127 -2.14 3.45 18.45
CA ILE A 127 -2.47 3.87 17.08
C ILE A 127 -2.08 5.33 16.93
N ARG A 128 -1.32 5.60 15.88
CA ARG A 128 -0.94 6.95 15.45
C ARG A 128 -1.44 7.19 14.03
N LYS A 129 -1.82 8.43 13.74
CA LYS A 129 -2.26 8.86 12.40
C LYS A 129 -1.48 10.10 11.97
N GLY A 130 -1.14 10.17 10.70
CA GLY A 130 -0.51 11.34 10.10
C GLY A 130 -0.94 11.51 8.64
N ARG A 131 -0.99 12.74 8.17
CA ARG A 131 -1.22 13.07 6.76
C ARG A 131 0.12 13.36 6.12
N VAL A 132 0.42 12.70 5.01
CA VAL A 132 1.74 12.73 4.39
C VAL A 132 1.62 12.81 2.87
N VAL A 133 2.61 13.43 2.24
CA VAL A 133 2.73 13.47 0.79
C VAL A 133 3.85 12.51 0.36
N LEU A 134 3.48 11.43 -0.31
CA LEU A 134 4.42 10.46 -0.86
C LEU A 134 5.05 11.00 -2.13
N SER A 135 6.38 10.99 -2.20
CA SER A 135 7.09 11.24 -3.44
C SER A 135 7.15 9.99 -4.31
N SER A 136 7.01 10.16 -5.62
CA SER A 136 7.22 9.07 -6.56
C SER A 136 8.67 8.58 -6.53
N PRO A 137 8.94 7.28 -6.77
CA PRO A 137 10.28 6.76 -6.96
C PRO A 137 11.05 7.51 -8.05
N ALA A 138 12.36 7.73 -7.84
CA ALA A 138 13.24 8.40 -8.80
C ALA A 138 13.43 7.60 -10.10
N SER A 139 13.28 6.27 -10.05
CA SER A 139 13.43 5.36 -11.17
C SER A 139 12.22 5.33 -12.12
N ARG A 140 11.57 6.48 -12.38
CA ARG A 140 10.52 6.62 -13.41
C ARG A 140 11.12 6.48 -14.81
N THR A 141 11.57 5.29 -15.16
CA THR A 141 12.14 5.00 -16.48
C THR A 141 11.14 4.31 -17.41
N ARG A 142 9.92 4.00 -16.95
CA ARG A 142 8.84 3.47 -17.81
C ARG A 142 7.91 4.60 -18.25
N ASN A 143 7.68 4.71 -19.57
CA ASN A 143 6.83 5.71 -20.22
C ASN A 143 5.42 5.86 -19.59
N MET A 144 4.88 4.81 -18.95
CA MET A 144 3.55 4.85 -18.30
C MET A 144 3.49 5.71 -17.03
N ASP A 145 4.60 5.88 -16.30
CA ASP A 145 4.64 6.68 -15.06
C ASP A 145 4.98 8.16 -15.33
N ALA A 146 5.36 8.50 -16.57
CA ALA A 146 5.76 9.86 -16.94
C ALA A 146 4.60 10.87 -16.84
N LYS A 147 3.36 10.43 -17.10
CA LYS A 147 2.15 11.26 -17.04
C LYS A 147 1.52 11.37 -15.64
N LYS A 148 1.98 10.56 -14.66
CA LYS A 148 1.41 10.54 -13.30
C LYS A 148 1.98 11.68 -12.45
N PRO A 149 1.24 12.25 -11.49
CA PRO A 149 1.75 13.30 -10.61
C PRO A 149 2.93 12.79 -9.79
N ARG A 150 3.88 13.66 -9.46
CA ARG A 150 5.11 13.31 -8.72
C ARG A 150 4.89 13.13 -7.22
N GLN A 151 3.74 13.56 -6.73
CA GLN A 151 3.36 13.56 -5.33
C GLN A 151 1.97 12.96 -5.17
N LEU A 152 1.73 12.34 -4.01
CA LEU A 152 0.46 11.74 -3.66
C LEU A 152 0.18 11.97 -2.18
N GLU A 153 -0.86 12.72 -1.85
CA GLU A 153 -1.29 12.91 -0.46
C GLU A 153 -2.06 11.68 0.03
N VAL A 154 -1.67 11.14 1.18
CA VAL A 154 -2.29 9.96 1.79
C VAL A 154 -2.37 10.11 3.30
N ASN A 155 -3.29 9.36 3.92
CA ASN A 155 -3.28 9.16 5.36
C ASN A 155 -2.43 7.94 5.69
N ALA A 156 -1.46 8.10 6.58
CA ALA A 156 -0.67 7.02 7.15
C ALA A 156 -1.21 6.67 8.55
N ILE A 157 -1.24 5.38 8.85
CA ILE A 157 -1.61 4.84 10.16
C ILE A 157 -0.44 3.96 10.61
N LEU A 158 0.03 4.18 11.83
CA LEU A 158 1.11 3.39 12.42
C LEU A 158 0.60 2.67 13.66
N GLU A 159 0.90 1.38 13.68
CA GLU A 159 0.86 0.48 14.83
C GLU A 159 2.30 0.31 15.35
N PRO A 160 2.58 0.35 16.67
CA PRO A 160 3.92 0.29 17.21
C PRO A 160 4.64 -0.96 16.74
N ARG A 161 5.89 -0.74 16.32
CA ARG A 161 6.78 -1.83 15.97
C ARG A 161 7.02 -2.66 17.22
N ARG A 162 6.82 -3.96 17.11
CA ARG A 162 7.20 -4.95 18.14
C ARG A 162 8.66 -4.69 18.52
N GLN A 163 8.89 -4.16 19.72
CA GLN A 163 10.24 -4.10 20.28
C GLN A 163 10.72 -5.55 20.38
N LYS A 164 11.85 -5.84 19.73
CA LYS A 164 12.49 -7.15 19.77
C LYS A 164 13.21 -7.33 21.09
#